data_AF-A7I3G0-F1
#
_entry.id   AF-A7I3G0-F1
#
_cell.length_a   1.000
_cell.length_b   1.000
_cell.length_c   1.000
_cell.angle_alpha   90.00
_cell.angle_beta   90.00
_cell.angle_gamma   90.00
#
_symmetry.space_group_name_H-M   'P 1'
#
loop_
_entity.id
_entity.type
_entity.pdbx_description
1 polymer ?
#
loop_
_entity_poly.entity_id
_entity_poly.type
_entity_poly.pdbx_seq_one_letter_code
_entity_poly.pdbx_strand_id
1 'polypeptide(L)'
;MSGFSYVFLGIIFIVEAVWSFCGGKIYIKYTGWIEPSIQMSITSMAIGIIFICIGIFYNSKHSDFMRCKKCHKVYNYVDVKDKDKICPKCSGELQDYKEFEKEEQEKKNKEFKRIDKIERELIEEYKKSKK
;
A
#
# COMPACT_ATOMS: atom_id res chain seq x y z
N MET A 1 12.30 0.43 -11.81
CA MET A 1 12.26 1.54 -10.84
C MET A 1 11.46 1.10 -9.63
N SER A 2 11.93 1.41 -8.42
CA SER A 2 11.22 1.06 -7.18
C SER A 2 10.03 1.99 -6.95
N GLY A 3 9.02 1.58 -6.18
CA GLY A 3 7.91 2.46 -5.80
C GLY A 3 8.39 3.74 -5.11
N PHE A 4 9.45 3.63 -4.31
CA PHE A 4 10.16 4.75 -3.69
C PHE A 4 10.69 5.78 -4.71
N SER A 5 11.21 5.31 -5.86
CA SER A 5 11.72 6.20 -6.92
C SER A 5 10.62 7.10 -7.50
N TYR A 6 9.39 6.59 -7.65
CA TYR A 6 8.25 7.37 -8.15
C TYR A 6 7.74 8.39 -7.13
N VAL A 7 7.72 8.02 -5.84
CA VAL A 7 7.39 8.97 -4.76
C VAL A 7 8.39 10.11 -4.72
N PHE A 8 9.69 9.80 -4.77
CA PHE A 8 10.74 10.83 -4.76
C PHE A 8 10.64 11.78 -5.96
N LEU A 9 10.42 11.24 -7.17
CA LEU A 9 10.23 12.04 -8.37
C LEU A 9 9.00 12.96 -8.26
N GLY A 10 7.89 12.46 -7.73
CA GLY A 10 6.68 13.26 -7.53
C GLY A 10 6.87 14.40 -6.53
N ILE A 11 7.63 14.17 -5.45
CA ILE A 11 8.00 15.23 -4.49
C ILE A 11 8.80 16.34 -5.17
N ILE A 12 9.78 15.99 -6.01
CA ILE A 12 10.58 16.99 -6.76
C ILE A 12 9.67 17.91 -7.58
N PHE A 13 8.73 17.34 -8.34
CA PHE A 13 7.79 18.13 -9.14
C PHE A 13 6.92 19.07 -8.29
N ILE A 14 6.49 18.63 -7.11
CA ILE A 14 5.70 19.48 -6.20
C ILE A 14 6.56 20.59 -5.61
N VAL A 15 7.80 20.30 -5.21
CA VAL A 15 8.72 21.31 -4.66
C VAL A 15 9.03 22.37 -5.71
N GLU A 16 9.29 21.98 -6.95
CA GLU A 16 9.50 22.91 -8.06
C GLU A 16 8.26 23.76 -8.35
N ALA A 17 7.07 23.16 -8.30
CA ALA A 17 5.82 23.90 -8.45
C ALA A 17 5.60 24.95 -7.35
N VAL A 18 5.88 24.61 -6.09
CA VAL A 18 5.78 25.55 -4.96
C VAL A 18 6.82 26.66 -5.07
N TRP A 19 8.06 26.33 -5.42
CA TRP A 19 9.12 27.30 -5.65
C TRP A 19 8.74 28.31 -6.75
N SER A 20 8.13 27.80 -7.82
CA SER A 20 7.58 28.58 -8.92
C SER A 20 6.48 29.56 -8.46
N PHE A 21 5.55 29.13 -7.60
CA PHE A 21 4.52 30.01 -7.02
C PHE A 21 5.08 31.15 -6.17
N CYS A 22 6.25 30.96 -5.55
CA CYS A 22 6.95 32.00 -4.81
C CYS A 22 7.78 32.95 -5.70
N GLY A 23 7.61 32.91 -7.03
CA GLY A 23 8.36 33.74 -7.97
C GLY A 23 9.75 33.20 -8.30
N GLY A 24 10.02 31.93 -7.99
CA GLY A 24 11.26 31.26 -8.33
C GLY A 24 11.40 31.04 -9.83
N LYS A 25 12.57 31.35 -10.40
CA LYS A 25 12.88 31.08 -11.81
C LYS A 25 13.29 29.62 -11.99
N ILE A 26 12.81 28.98 -13.06
CA ILE A 26 13.18 27.61 -13.41
C ILE A 26 14.21 27.66 -14.55
N TYR A 27 15.25 26.84 -14.45
CA TYR A 27 16.27 26.72 -15.49
C TYR A 27 15.90 25.62 -16.48
N ILE A 28 15.73 25.98 -17.76
CA ILE A 28 15.53 25.02 -18.85
C ILE A 28 16.74 25.11 -19.78
N LYS A 29 17.39 23.97 -20.03
CA LYS A 29 18.65 23.89 -20.79
C LYS A 29 18.62 24.60 -22.15
N TYR A 30 17.47 24.61 -22.83
CA TYR A 30 17.31 25.17 -24.17
C TYR A 30 16.93 26.66 -24.20
N THR A 31 16.47 27.22 -23.08
CA THR A 31 15.80 28.53 -23.03
C THR A 31 16.26 29.41 -21.86
N GLY A 32 17.13 28.89 -20.98
CA GLY A 32 17.69 29.61 -19.85
C GLY A 32 16.72 29.72 -18.67
N TRP A 33 16.88 30.78 -17.87
CA TRP A 33 16.01 31.07 -16.74
C TRP A 33 14.68 31.63 -17.23
N ILE A 34 13.60 30.89 -16.99
CA ILE A 34 12.24 31.31 -17.35
C ILE A 34 11.48 31.63 -16.08
N GLU A 35 10.60 32.64 -16.18
CA GLU A 35 9.57 32.90 -15.20
C GLU A 35 8.35 32.01 -15.52
N PRO A 36 8.13 30.95 -14.73
CA PRO A 36 7.10 29.95 -15.02
C PRO A 36 5.70 30.55 -14.91
N SER A 37 4.85 30.25 -15.90
CA SER A 37 3.44 30.64 -15.83
C SER A 37 2.71 29.84 -14.74
N ILE A 38 1.64 30.44 -14.20
CA ILE A 38 0.78 29.79 -13.20
C ILE A 38 0.25 28.44 -13.74
N GLN A 39 -0.09 28.38 -15.03
CA GLN A 39 -0.58 27.16 -15.70
C GLN A 39 0.45 26.03 -15.72
N MET A 40 1.72 26.34 -15.98
CA MET A 40 2.81 25.35 -15.94
C MET A 40 3.04 24.83 -14.52
N SER A 41 2.94 25.71 -13.52
CA SER A 41 3.07 25.36 -12.11
C SER A 41 1.97 24.38 -11.67
N ILE A 42 0.72 24.68 -11.98
CA ILE A 42 -0.42 23.79 -11.68
C ILE A 42 -0.26 22.42 -12.36
N THR A 43 0.20 22.42 -13.61
CA THR A 43 0.39 21.18 -14.38
C THR A 43 1.50 20.31 -13.78
N SER A 44 2.64 20.91 -13.40
CA SER A 44 3.74 20.19 -12.75
C SER A 44 3.32 19.61 -11.39
N MET A 45 2.53 20.34 -10.61
CA MET A 45 1.97 19.87 -9.35
C MET A 45 1.04 18.66 -9.55
N ALA A 46 0.15 18.71 -10.56
CA ALA A 46 -0.73 17.59 -10.89
C ALA A 46 0.06 16.34 -11.31
N ILE A 47 1.10 16.51 -12.13
CA ILE A 47 2.01 15.42 -12.52
C ILE A 47 2.71 14.82 -11.29
N GLY A 48 3.20 15.66 -10.37
CA GLY A 48 3.81 15.21 -9.12
C GLY A 48 2.88 14.36 -8.26
N ILE A 49 1.61 14.78 -8.12
CA ILE A 49 0.58 14.01 -7.40
C ILE A 49 0.34 12.65 -8.07
N ILE A 50 0.26 12.60 -9.40
CA ILE A 50 0.10 11.34 -10.15
C ILE A 50 1.27 10.39 -9.87
N PHE A 51 2.51 10.89 -9.88
CA PHE A 51 3.69 10.08 -9.59
C PHE A 51 3.70 9.55 -8.15
N ILE A 52 3.28 10.35 -7.17
CA ILE A 52 3.15 9.91 -5.78
C ILE A 52 2.09 8.81 -5.67
N CYS A 53 0.91 9.01 -6.26
CA CYS A 53 -0.15 8.01 -6.29
C CYS A 53 0.37 6.69 -6.87
N ILE A 54 1.00 6.73 -8.04
CA ILE A 54 1.62 5.56 -8.68
C ILE A 54 2.64 4.91 -7.74
N GLY A 55 3.54 5.68 -7.14
CA GLY A 55 4.55 5.16 -6.21
C GLY A 55 3.95 4.46 -4.99
N ILE A 56 2.87 5.00 -4.42
CA ILE A 56 2.13 4.37 -3.31
C ILE A 56 1.48 3.07 -3.78
N PHE A 57 0.85 3.04 -4.95
CA PHE A 57 0.28 1.81 -5.53
C PHE A 57 1.33 0.74 -5.83
N TYR A 58 2.54 1.12 -6.24
CA TYR A 58 3.64 0.17 -6.43
C TYR A 58 4.18 -0.37 -5.10
N ASN A 59 4.31 0.48 -4.08
CA ASN A 59 4.76 0.05 -2.74
C ASN A 59 3.73 -0.82 -2.02
N SER A 60 2.43 -0.68 -2.31
CA SER A 60 1.40 -1.53 -1.70
C SER A 60 1.36 -2.95 -2.28
N LYS A 61 1.76 -3.12 -3.54
CA LYS A 61 1.70 -4.39 -4.27
C LYS A 61 2.84 -5.35 -3.95
N HIS A 62 3.95 -4.87 -3.41
CA HIS A 62 5.07 -5.69 -2.99
C HIS A 62 5.17 -5.64 -1.46
N SER A 63 4.63 -6.65 -0.77
CA SER A 63 4.98 -6.83 0.63
C SER A 63 6.39 -7.42 0.71
N ASP A 64 7.21 -6.93 1.64
CA ASP A 64 8.61 -7.39 1.76
C ASP A 64 8.69 -8.88 2.09
N PHE A 65 7.59 -9.46 2.59
CA PHE A 65 7.50 -10.83 3.05
C PHE A 65 6.36 -11.59 2.36
N MET A 66 6.67 -12.77 1.85
CA MET A 66 5.69 -13.71 1.32
C MET A 66 5.59 -14.93 2.23
N ARG A 67 4.39 -15.48 2.41
CA ARG A 67 4.16 -16.68 3.22
C ARG A 67 3.62 -17.81 2.36
N CYS A 68 4.16 -19.01 2.54
CA CYS A 68 3.63 -20.19 1.86
C CYS A 68 2.37 -20.71 2.56
N LYS A 69 1.29 -20.96 1.81
CA LYS A 69 0.05 -21.56 2.34
C LYS A 69 0.27 -22.97 2.92
N LYS A 70 1.14 -23.77 2.31
CA LYS A 70 1.34 -25.19 2.68
C LYS A 70 2.28 -25.39 3.85
N CYS A 71 3.45 -24.73 3.84
CA CYS A 71 4.49 -24.93 4.86
C CYS A 71 4.60 -23.78 5.86
N HIS A 72 3.77 -22.74 5.71
CA HIS A 72 3.70 -21.56 6.59
C HIS A 72 5.01 -20.78 6.77
N LYS A 73 6.07 -21.13 6.03
CA LYS A 73 7.34 -20.40 6.04
C LYS A 73 7.19 -19.05 5.36
N VAL A 74 7.85 -18.07 5.97
CA VAL A 74 7.95 -16.70 5.47
C VAL A 74 9.28 -16.58 4.71
N TYR A 75 9.23 -15.95 3.55
CA TYR A 75 10.37 -15.68 2.68
C TYR A 75 10.38 -14.19 2.36
N ASN A 76 11.54 -13.58 2.13
CA ASN A 76 11.56 -12.23 1.60
C ASN A 76 11.13 -12.25 0.13
N TYR A 77 10.45 -11.19 -0.32
CA TYR A 77 10.05 -11.04 -1.71
C TYR A 77 11.25 -11.19 -2.67
N VAL A 78 12.41 -10.64 -2.31
CA VAL A 78 13.64 -10.72 -3.12
C VAL A 78 14.08 -12.17 -3.34
N ASP A 79 13.93 -13.05 -2.35
CA ASP A 79 14.38 -14.45 -2.44
C ASP A 79 13.50 -15.31 -3.36
N VAL A 80 12.28 -14.85 -3.64
CA VAL A 80 11.23 -15.60 -4.35
C VAL A 80 10.72 -14.88 -5.60
N LYS A 81 11.21 -13.67 -5.88
CA LYS A 81 10.81 -12.83 -7.02
C LYS A 81 11.04 -13.53 -8.35
N ASP A 82 12.15 -14.23 -8.50
CA ASP A 82 12.54 -14.91 -9.75
C ASP A 82 11.94 -16.31 -9.88
N LYS A 83 11.23 -16.80 -8.86
CA LYS A 83 10.66 -18.16 -8.78
C LYS A 83 9.14 -18.17 -8.93
N ASP A 84 8.59 -17.16 -9.61
CA ASP A 84 7.16 -17.04 -9.92
C ASP A 84 6.23 -17.22 -8.70
N LYS A 85 6.66 -16.79 -7.50
CA LYS A 85 5.89 -16.97 -6.25
C LYS A 85 5.63 -18.44 -5.88
N ILE A 86 6.53 -19.35 -6.25
CA ILE A 86 6.48 -20.76 -5.87
C ILE A 86 7.41 -21.03 -4.70
N CYS A 87 6.91 -21.69 -3.66
CA CYS A 87 7.68 -22.01 -2.46
C CYS A 87 8.81 -23.00 -2.79
N PRO A 88 10.08 -22.66 -2.49
CA PRO A 88 11.22 -23.51 -2.83
C PRO A 88 11.27 -24.84 -2.06
N LYS A 89 10.55 -24.97 -0.95
CA LYS A 89 10.56 -26.19 -0.12
C LYS A 89 9.44 -27.18 -0.44
N CYS A 90 8.26 -26.69 -0.83
CA CYS A 90 7.08 -27.55 -0.98
C CYS A 90 6.30 -27.29 -2.27
N SER A 91 6.85 -26.47 -3.17
CA SER A 91 6.23 -26.07 -4.45
C SER A 91 4.80 -25.54 -4.30
N GLY A 92 4.44 -25.08 -3.11
CA GLY A 92 3.15 -24.46 -2.82
C GLY A 92 3.15 -22.99 -3.21
N GLU A 93 1.96 -22.45 -3.44
CA GLU A 93 1.77 -21.04 -3.76
C GLU A 93 2.19 -20.14 -2.58
N LEU A 94 2.95 -19.08 -2.89
CA LEU A 94 3.29 -18.01 -1.96
C LEU A 94 2.25 -16.89 -2.07
N GLN A 95 1.70 -16.49 -0.94
CA GLN A 95 0.84 -15.32 -0.80
C GLN A 95 1.61 -14.15 -0.20
N ASP A 96 1.18 -12.93 -0.54
CA ASP A 96 1.66 -11.71 0.11
C ASP A 96 1.22 -11.70 1.59
N TYR A 97 2.15 -11.41 2.50
CA TYR A 97 1.89 -11.49 3.95
C TYR A 97 0.76 -10.54 4.40
N LYS A 98 0.66 -9.36 3.78
CA LYS A 98 -0.42 -8.39 4.04
C LYS A 98 -1.81 -8.93 3.67
N GLU A 99 -1.90 -9.77 2.65
CA GLU A 99 -3.16 -10.39 2.24
C GLU A 99 -3.57 -11.47 3.25
N PHE A 100 -2.59 -12.26 3.71
CA PHE A 100 -2.80 -13.24 4.78
C PHE A 100 -3.28 -12.60 6.09
N GLU A 101 -2.67 -11.50 6.54
CA GLU A 101 -3.12 -10.79 7.76
C GLU A 101 -4.57 -10.32 7.65
N LYS A 102 -4.98 -9.80 6.48
CA LYS A 102 -6.38 -9.41 6.23
C LYS A 102 -7.31 -10.61 6.32
N GLU A 103 -6.98 -11.72 5.66
CA GLU A 103 -7.76 -12.96 5.74
C GLU A 103 -7.89 -13.46 7.19
N GLU A 104 -6.83 -13.37 7.98
CA GLU A 104 -6.85 -13.80 9.39
C GLU A 104 -7.71 -12.88 10.26
N GLN A 105 -7.61 -11.56 10.07
CA GLN A 105 -8.46 -10.59 10.76
C GLN A 105 -9.94 -10.78 10.41
N GLU A 106 -10.26 -11.06 9.15
CA GLU A 106 -11.65 -11.35 8.73
C GLU A 106 -12.19 -12.61 9.39
N LYS A 107 -11.39 -13.68 9.51
CA LYS A 107 -11.77 -14.90 10.22
C LYS A 107 -12.05 -14.62 11.70
N LYS A 108 -11.14 -13.91 12.38
CA LYS A 108 -11.30 -13.50 13.78
C LYS A 108 -12.57 -12.65 13.97
N ASN A 109 -12.84 -11.69 13.08
CA ASN A 109 -14.06 -10.88 13.14
C ASN A 109 -15.34 -11.71 12.94
N LYS A 110 -15.33 -12.73 12.08
CA LYS A 110 -16.46 -13.64 11.90
C LYS A 110 -16.69 -14.53 13.14
N GLU A 111 -15.63 -15.03 13.74
CA GLU A 111 -15.71 -15.81 14.99
C GLU A 111 -16.22 -14.96 16.14
N PHE A 112 -15.70 -13.74 16.30
CA PHE A 112 -16.16 -12.80 17.32
C PHE A 112 -17.66 -12.53 17.21
N LYS A 113 -18.18 -12.29 16.00
CA LYS A 113 -19.63 -12.11 15.77
C LYS A 113 -20.47 -13.34 16.15
N ARG A 114 -19.93 -14.56 15.97
CA ARG A 114 -20.63 -15.79 16.40
C ARG A 114 -20.67 -15.90 17.92
N ILE A 115 -19.54 -15.64 18.59
CA ILE A 115 -19.45 -15.69 20.05
C ILE A 115 -20.38 -14.65 20.68
N ASP A 116 -20.37 -13.41 20.19
CA ASP A 116 -21.25 -12.32 20.63
C ASP A 116 -22.74 -12.68 20.49
N LYS A 117 -23.11 -13.42 19.43
CA LYS A 117 -24.48 -13.91 19.24
C LYS A 117 -24.85 -14.96 20.29
N ILE A 118 -23.98 -15.94 20.53
CA ILE A 118 -24.20 -17.02 21.52
C ILE A 118 -24.30 -16.42 22.92
N GLU A 119 -23.44 -15.47 23.27
CA GLU A 119 -23.44 -14.82 24.58
C GLU A 119 -24.76 -14.07 24.84
N ARG A 120 -25.28 -13.37 23.82
CA ARG A 120 -26.62 -12.76 23.91
C ARG A 120 -27.73 -13.80 24.12
N GLU A 121 -27.70 -14.90 23.39
CA GLU A 121 -28.71 -15.99 23.52
C GLU A 121 -28.69 -16.60 24.94
N LEU A 122 -27.49 -16.89 25.47
CA LEU A 122 -27.31 -17.41 26.84
C LEU A 122 -27.78 -16.43 27.92
N ILE A 123 -27.52 -15.13 27.76
CA ILE A 123 -27.97 -14.10 28.70
C ILE A 123 -29.51 -14.05 28.73
N GLU A 124 -30.17 -14.14 27.58
CA GLU A 124 -31.64 -14.14 27.50
C GLU A 124 -32.25 -15.41 28.09
N GLU A 125 -31.65 -16.59 27.86
CA GLU A 125 -32.07 -17.83 28.53
C GLU A 125 -31.91 -17.75 30.04
N TYR A 126 -30.79 -17.24 30.54
CA TYR A 126 -30.57 -17.05 31.97
C TYR A 126 -31.62 -16.12 32.58
N LYS A 127 -31.93 -14.98 31.95
CA LYS A 127 -32.99 -14.07 32.41
C LYS A 127 -34.36 -14.75 32.46
N LYS A 128 -34.70 -15.57 31.47
CA LYS A 128 -35.96 -16.34 31.45
C LYS A 128 -36.01 -17.38 32.57
N SER A 129 -34.90 -18.05 32.86
CA SER A 129 -34.81 -19.05 33.93
C SER A 129 -34.96 -18.47 35.34
N LYS A 130 -34.70 -17.17 35.50
CA LYS A 130 -34.72 -16.46 36.79
C LYS A 130 -36.03 -15.71 37.06
N LYS A 131 -36.99 -15.77 36.12
CA LYS A 131 -38.30 -15.14 36.20
C LYS A 131 -39.37 -16.19 36.46
#